data_AF-A0A371JC00-F1
#
_entry.id   AF-A0A371JC00-F1
#
_cell.length_a   1.000
_cell.length_b   1.000
_cell.length_c   1.000
_cell.angle_alpha   90.00
_cell.angle_beta   90.00
_cell.angle_gamma   90.00
#
_symmetry.space_group_name_H-M   'P 1'
#
loop_
_entity.id
_entity.type
_entity.pdbx_description
1 polymer ?
#
loop_
_entity_poly.entity_id
_entity_poly.type
_entity_poly.pdbx_seq_one_letter_code
_entity_poly.pdbx_strand_id
1 'polypeptide(L)'
;MPLKERSNVAVGESRRQGFCYCAYCGRLLQKENNPVNPYLFCVRQKYEVKNGCDEMKIMTIPLQAALSAMVVKYVSSLIELQTFVKRSKMKIFQNHKPEMTGDEIEKEILKLKQSTIGLNQRYHEGNFTKEIYILQKDKIKMQIEELEEQKSKIINGIGDMDEQKEWEQELEEKIERFKDRISFTESELAELIARVDVYSQTEIRVKWRFMDFTAKATDYFVRAQKIVC
;
A
#
# COMPACT_ATOMS: atom_id res chain seq x y z
N MET A 1 -1.42 -32.74 3.87
CA MET A 1 -0.01 -32.36 3.60
C MET A 1 -0.01 -30.94 3.03
N PRO A 2 0.86 -30.03 3.48
CA PRO A 2 0.87 -28.66 2.98
C PRO A 2 1.46 -28.64 1.57
N LEU A 3 0.75 -28.03 0.63
CA LEU A 3 1.23 -27.77 -0.72
C LEU A 3 2.43 -26.82 -0.63
N LYS A 4 3.64 -27.35 -0.82
CA LYS A 4 4.85 -26.54 -0.99
C LYS A 4 4.62 -25.55 -2.14
N GLU A 5 4.77 -24.27 -1.84
CA GLU A 5 4.92 -23.21 -2.85
C GLU A 5 5.98 -23.65 -3.86
N ARG A 6 5.55 -23.92 -5.08
CA ARG A 6 6.47 -24.10 -6.20
C ARG A 6 6.81 -22.72 -6.74
N SER A 7 7.78 -22.07 -6.10
CA SER A 7 8.58 -21.05 -6.74
C SER A 7 9.37 -21.68 -7.89
N ASN A 8 9.39 -20.99 -9.03
CA ASN A 8 10.13 -21.29 -10.26
C ASN A 8 9.49 -22.32 -11.21
N VAL A 9 8.55 -21.83 -12.03
CA VAL A 9 8.38 -22.35 -13.40
C VAL A 9 9.04 -21.35 -14.34
N ALA A 10 10.05 -21.84 -15.06
CA ALA A 10 10.92 -21.06 -15.95
C ALA A 10 10.15 -20.12 -16.89
N VAL A 11 10.60 -18.87 -16.90
CA VAL A 11 10.17 -17.79 -17.79
C VAL A 11 10.72 -18.09 -19.19
N GLY A 12 9.89 -18.69 -20.03
CA GLY A 12 10.09 -18.65 -21.48
C GLY A 12 9.52 -17.34 -22.02
N GLU A 13 10.35 -16.52 -22.64
CA GLU A 13 10.07 -15.18 -23.21
C GLU A 13 9.21 -15.23 -24.49
N SER A 14 8.12 -15.99 -24.44
CA SER A 14 6.98 -15.85 -25.34
C SER A 14 5.75 -15.90 -24.44
N ARG A 15 5.51 -14.80 -23.70
CA ARG A 15 4.41 -14.67 -22.74
C ARG A 15 3.13 -15.04 -23.45
N ARG A 16 2.59 -16.23 -23.13
CA ARG A 16 1.19 -16.52 -23.32
C ARG A 16 0.44 -15.40 -22.59
N GLN A 17 -0.21 -14.52 -23.34
CA GLN A 17 -0.94 -13.38 -22.77
C GLN A 17 -2.17 -13.91 -22.04
N GLY A 18 -2.40 -13.41 -20.82
CA GLY A 18 -3.55 -13.78 -20.01
C GLY A 18 -3.25 -13.77 -18.52
N PHE A 19 -4.31 -13.81 -17.72
CA PHE A 19 -4.24 -13.80 -16.25
C PHE A 19 -4.98 -14.98 -15.61
N CYS A 20 -5.50 -15.93 -16.40
CA CYS A 20 -6.22 -17.11 -15.90
C CYS A 20 -5.32 -18.34 -15.87
N TYR A 21 -5.19 -18.95 -14.69
CA TYR A 21 -4.28 -20.06 -14.41
C TYR A 21 -5.06 -21.26 -13.86
N CYS A 22 -4.60 -22.46 -14.19
CA CYS A 22 -5.08 -23.68 -13.56
C CYS A 22 -4.59 -23.71 -12.11
N ALA A 23 -5.51 -23.78 -11.14
CA ALA A 23 -5.17 -23.81 -9.73
C ALA A 23 -4.36 -25.05 -9.32
N TYR A 24 -4.53 -26.17 -10.04
CA TYR A 24 -3.86 -27.44 -9.71
C TYR A 24 -2.40 -27.51 -10.17
N CYS A 25 -2.10 -27.09 -11.40
CA CYS A 25 -0.73 -27.15 -11.95
C CYS A 25 -0.05 -25.79 -12.09
N GLY A 26 -0.75 -24.70 -11.79
CA GLY A 26 -0.25 -23.33 -11.85
C GLY A 26 0.01 -22.77 -13.25
N ARG A 27 -0.28 -23.53 -14.31
CA ARG A 27 -0.05 -23.13 -15.71
C ARG A 27 -1.16 -22.22 -16.22
N LEU A 28 -0.80 -21.28 -17.10
CA LEU A 28 -1.78 -20.45 -17.79
C LEU A 28 -2.71 -21.31 -18.64
N LEU A 29 -4.01 -21.08 -18.51
CA LEU A 29 -5.02 -21.73 -19.34
C LEU A 29 -4.87 -21.28 -20.81
N GLN A 30 -5.25 -22.14 -21.74
CA GLN A 30 -5.26 -21.83 -23.18
C GLN A 30 -6.69 -21.57 -23.63
N LYS A 31 -6.84 -20.64 -24.59
CA LYS A 31 -8.11 -20.33 -25.21
C LYS A 31 -8.39 -21.30 -26.34
N GLU A 32 -9.54 -21.95 -26.28
CA GLU A 32 -10.16 -22.57 -27.44
C GLU A 32 -11.19 -21.58 -28.00
N ASN A 33 -10.90 -21.02 -29.18
CA ASN A 33 -11.76 -20.03 -29.82
C ASN A 33 -12.86 -20.71 -30.64
N ASN A 34 -13.70 -21.51 -29.99
CA ASN A 34 -14.92 -22.00 -30.61
C ASN A 34 -15.90 -20.82 -30.79
N PRO A 35 -16.39 -20.53 -32.01
CA PRO A 35 -17.26 -19.38 -32.28
C PRO A 35 -18.58 -19.40 -31.50
N VAL A 36 -19.06 -20.58 -31.09
CA VAL A 36 -20.33 -20.73 -30.34
C VAL A 36 -20.09 -20.73 -28.84
N ASN A 37 -18.99 -21.35 -28.40
CA ASN A 37 -18.76 -21.67 -26.99
C ASN A 37 -17.26 -21.58 -26.66
N PRO A 38 -16.68 -20.37 -26.58
CA PRO A 38 -15.28 -20.20 -26.26
C PRO A 38 -15.01 -20.62 -24.81
N TYR A 39 -13.92 -21.34 -24.60
CA TYR A 39 -13.54 -21.82 -23.27
C TYR A 39 -12.03 -21.78 -23.05
N LEU A 40 -11.65 -21.74 -21.79
CA LEU A 40 -10.28 -21.90 -21.33
C LEU A 40 -10.07 -23.33 -20.82
N PHE A 41 -8.93 -23.93 -21.13
CA PHE A 41 -8.59 -25.27 -20.67
C PHE A 41 -7.13 -25.40 -20.26
N CYS A 42 -6.84 -26.41 -19.43
CA CYS A 42 -5.47 -26.73 -19.05
C CYS A 42 -4.82 -27.64 -20.10
N VAL A 43 -3.63 -27.29 -20.60
CA VAL A 43 -2.90 -28.15 -21.56
C VAL A 43 -2.58 -29.54 -21.00
N ARG A 44 -2.40 -29.65 -19.67
CA ARG A 44 -2.13 -30.93 -19.00
C ARG A 44 -3.34 -31.87 -18.96
N GLN A 45 -4.53 -31.39 -19.32
CA GLN A 45 -5.72 -32.21 -19.43
C GLN A 45 -5.51 -33.45 -20.30
N LYS A 46 -4.66 -33.36 -21.33
CA LYS A 46 -4.37 -34.48 -22.25
C LYS A 46 -3.36 -35.50 -21.74
N TYR A 47 -2.66 -35.22 -20.63
CA TYR A 47 -1.47 -35.98 -20.22
C TYR A 47 -1.48 -36.44 -18.75
N GLU A 48 -2.25 -35.80 -17.87
CA GLU A 48 -2.28 -36.13 -16.43
C GLU A 48 -3.71 -36.22 -15.90
N VAL A 49 -4.13 -37.44 -15.53
CA VAL A 49 -5.47 -37.75 -14.98
C VAL A 49 -5.53 -37.62 -13.45
N LYS A 50 -4.39 -37.45 -12.75
CA LYS A 50 -4.34 -37.57 -11.28
C LYS A 50 -4.38 -36.27 -10.48
N ASN A 51 -4.47 -35.11 -11.14
CA ASN A 51 -4.32 -33.81 -10.47
C ASN A 51 -5.49 -32.83 -10.70
N GLY A 52 -6.68 -33.29 -11.13
CA GLY A 52 -7.83 -32.42 -11.42
C GLY A 52 -7.65 -31.48 -12.63
N CYS A 53 -6.52 -31.59 -13.34
CA CYS A 53 -6.24 -30.84 -14.56
C CYS A 53 -6.98 -31.39 -15.78
N ASP A 54 -7.39 -32.64 -15.73
CA ASP A 54 -8.15 -33.40 -16.72
C ASP A 54 -9.60 -32.93 -16.87
N GLU A 55 -10.18 -32.36 -15.82
CA GLU A 55 -11.52 -31.76 -15.86
C GLU A 55 -11.47 -30.22 -16.00
N MET A 56 -10.25 -29.64 -16.09
CA MET A 56 -10.06 -28.19 -16.09
C MET A 56 -10.50 -27.55 -17.41
N LYS A 57 -11.78 -27.16 -17.44
CA LYS A 57 -12.43 -26.40 -18.51
C LYS A 57 -13.34 -25.35 -17.91
N ILE A 58 -13.19 -24.09 -18.32
CA ILE A 58 -14.05 -22.99 -17.90
C ILE A 58 -14.55 -22.18 -19.10
N MET A 59 -15.85 -21.89 -19.14
CA MET A 59 -16.44 -21.14 -20.24
C MET A 59 -16.07 -19.66 -20.15
N THR A 60 -15.60 -19.06 -21.26
CA THR A 60 -15.06 -17.71 -21.26
C THR A 60 -16.12 -16.65 -21.01
N ILE A 61 -17.32 -16.80 -21.59
CA ILE A 61 -18.43 -15.84 -21.46
C ILE A 61 -18.91 -15.71 -20.00
N PRO A 62 -19.33 -16.79 -19.31
CA PRO A 62 -19.76 -16.68 -17.92
C PRO A 62 -18.60 -16.30 -16.99
N LEU A 63 -17.36 -16.71 -17.28
CA LEU A 63 -16.19 -16.26 -16.53
C LEU A 63 -16.01 -14.74 -16.64
N GLN A 64 -16.08 -14.17 -17.84
CA GLN A 64 -15.93 -12.73 -18.04
C GLN A 64 -17.04 -11.94 -17.33
N ALA A 65 -18.28 -12.43 -17.36
CA ALA A 65 -19.39 -11.83 -16.62
C ALA A 65 -19.16 -11.90 -15.10
N ALA A 66 -18.72 -13.06 -14.58
CA ALA A 66 -18.41 -13.22 -13.16
C ALA A 66 -17.26 -12.31 -12.72
N LEU A 67 -16.18 -12.23 -13.50
CA LEU A 67 -15.05 -11.34 -13.22
C LEU A 67 -15.47 -9.87 -13.27
N SER A 68 -16.31 -9.47 -14.22
CA SER A 68 -16.87 -8.11 -14.29
C SER A 68 -17.65 -7.77 -13.02
N ALA A 69 -18.54 -8.67 -12.57
CA ALA A 69 -19.29 -8.48 -11.33
C ALA A 69 -18.39 -8.39 -10.09
N MET A 70 -17.32 -9.20 -10.03
CA MET A 70 -16.33 -9.11 -8.95
C MET A 70 -15.56 -7.80 -8.98
N VAL A 71 -15.21 -7.31 -10.17
CA VAL A 71 -14.54 -6.01 -10.35
C VAL A 71 -15.42 -4.86 -9.88
N VAL A 72 -16.72 -4.86 -10.22
CA VAL A 72 -17.64 -3.82 -9.73
C VAL A 72 -17.61 -3.76 -8.20
N LYS A 73 -17.73 -4.92 -7.53
CA LYS A 73 -17.64 -4.99 -6.06
C LYS A 73 -16.30 -4.52 -5.53
N TYR A 74 -15.21 -4.92 -6.17
CA TYR A 74 -13.87 -4.50 -5.78
C TYR A 74 -13.69 -2.97 -5.88
N VAL A 75 -14.15 -2.36 -6.98
CA VAL A 75 -14.13 -0.89 -7.15
C VAL A 75 -14.99 -0.21 -6.10
N SER A 76 -16.16 -0.74 -5.74
CA SER A 76 -16.96 -0.22 -4.62
C SER A 76 -16.18 -0.24 -3.30
N SER A 77 -15.47 -1.33 -2.99
CA SER A 77 -14.61 -1.40 -1.80
C SER A 77 -13.44 -0.40 -1.84
N LEU A 78 -12.89 -0.10 -3.02
CA LEU A 78 -11.87 0.94 -3.18
C LEU A 78 -12.44 2.34 -2.88
N ILE A 79 -13.68 2.63 -3.32
CA ILE A 79 -14.37 3.90 -3.00
C ILE A 79 -14.61 4.04 -1.49
N GLU A 80 -15.04 2.97 -0.83
CA GLU A 80 -15.22 2.94 0.63
C GLU A 80 -13.90 3.19 1.35
N LEU A 81 -12.82 2.54 0.91
CA LEU A 81 -11.46 2.74 1.45
C LEU A 81 -11.01 4.19 1.30
N GLN A 82 -11.18 4.78 0.12
CA GLN A 82 -10.81 6.17 -0.13
C GLN A 82 -11.60 7.14 0.76
N THR A 83 -12.91 6.90 0.90
CA THR A 83 -13.78 7.70 1.77
C THR A 83 -13.35 7.61 3.23
N PHE A 84 -12.98 6.41 3.68
CA PHE A 84 -12.48 6.17 5.03
C PHE A 84 -11.16 6.89 5.30
N VAL A 85 -10.21 6.84 4.36
CA VAL A 85 -8.93 7.55 4.44
C VAL A 85 -9.14 9.07 4.50
N LYS A 86 -9.94 9.64 3.59
CA LYS A 86 -10.29 11.07 3.57
C LYS A 86 -10.90 11.53 4.90
N ARG A 87 -11.88 10.77 5.42
CA ARG A 87 -12.52 11.08 6.71
C ARG A 87 -11.52 11.07 7.87
N SER A 88 -10.57 10.15 7.82
CA SER A 88 -9.62 9.96 8.91
C SER A 88 -8.54 11.02 8.93
N LYS A 89 -8.05 11.43 7.75
CA LYS A 89 -7.17 12.60 7.62
C LYS A 89 -7.80 13.84 8.23
N MET A 90 -9.07 14.10 7.93
CA MET A 90 -9.78 15.25 8.51
C MET A 90 -9.82 15.20 10.04
N LYS A 91 -10.05 14.02 10.64
CA LYS A 91 -10.03 13.85 12.10
C LYS A 91 -8.64 14.09 12.69
N ILE A 92 -7.60 13.54 12.07
CA ILE A 92 -6.21 13.73 12.53
C ILE A 92 -5.84 15.22 12.46
N PHE A 93 -6.15 15.87 11.34
CA PHE A 93 -5.88 17.30 11.16
C PHE A 93 -6.63 18.18 12.17
N GLN A 94 -7.87 17.84 12.50
CA GLN A 94 -8.65 18.55 13.53
C GLN A 94 -8.07 18.38 14.93
N ASN A 95 -7.51 17.21 15.25
CA ASN A 95 -6.99 16.90 16.58
C ASN A 95 -5.53 17.30 16.78
N HIS A 96 -4.73 17.36 15.71
CA HIS A 96 -3.26 17.52 15.77
C HIS A 96 -2.75 18.54 14.76
N LYS A 97 -3.10 19.82 14.97
CA LYS A 97 -2.39 20.91 14.29
C LYS A 97 -1.05 21.11 15.00
N PRO A 98 0.10 21.01 14.31
CA PRO A 98 1.39 21.25 14.95
C PRO A 98 1.44 22.68 15.50
N GLU A 99 1.88 22.82 16.76
CA GLU A 99 1.99 24.12 17.43
C GLU A 99 3.09 25.01 16.81
N MET A 100 4.14 24.37 16.25
CA MET A 100 5.21 25.03 15.51
C MET A 100 5.52 24.27 14.21
N THR A 101 5.87 25.02 13.17
CA THR A 101 6.40 24.51 11.90
C THR A 101 7.85 24.06 12.04
N GLY A 102 8.33 23.21 11.11
CA GLY A 102 9.73 22.74 11.10
C GLY A 102 10.75 23.90 11.09
N ASP A 103 10.46 24.97 10.33
CA ASP A 103 11.30 26.17 10.27
C ASP A 103 11.34 26.94 11.59
N GLU A 104 10.23 26.98 12.33
CA GLU A 104 10.17 27.61 13.64
C GLU A 104 10.98 26.83 14.67
N ILE A 105 10.93 25.49 14.63
CA ILE A 105 11.74 24.62 15.48
C ILE A 105 13.24 24.79 15.18
N GLU A 106 13.64 24.89 13.90
CA GLU A 106 15.03 25.17 13.54
C GLU A 106 15.53 26.51 14.08
N LYS A 107 14.70 27.56 13.97
CA LYS A 107 15.03 28.88 14.51
C LYS A 107 15.21 28.83 16.02
N GLU A 108 14.38 28.07 16.73
CA GLU A 108 14.47 27.97 18.19
C GLU A 108 15.71 27.18 18.64
N ILE A 109 16.05 26.09 17.95
CA ILE A 109 17.31 25.35 18.17
C ILE A 109 18.52 26.29 17.97
N LEU A 110 18.51 27.13 16.92
CA LEU A 110 19.59 28.09 16.67
C LEU A 110 19.71 29.12 17.78
N LYS A 111 18.59 29.66 18.31
CA LYS A 111 18.60 30.58 19.46
C LYS A 111 19.18 29.91 20.71
N LEU A 112 18.79 28.67 21.01
CA LEU A 112 19.32 27.91 22.14
C LEU A 112 20.83 27.66 22.00
N LYS A 113 21.30 27.31 20.79
CA LYS A 113 22.74 27.16 20.50
C LYS A 113 23.49 28.49 20.69
N GLN A 114 22.94 29.61 20.24
CA GLN A 114 23.53 30.94 20.48
C GLN A 114 23.54 31.32 21.96
N SER A 115 22.49 30.97 22.72
CA SER A 115 22.42 31.24 24.16
C SER A 115 23.52 30.52 24.96
N THR A 116 23.99 29.36 24.47
CA THR A 116 25.09 28.61 25.06
C THR A 116 26.42 29.38 25.00
N ILE A 117 26.64 30.15 23.93
CA ILE A 117 27.83 31.00 23.77
C ILE A 117 27.82 32.11 24.84
N GLY A 118 26.68 32.79 25.00
CA GLY A 118 26.50 33.82 26.03
C GLY A 118 26.51 33.27 27.47
N LEU A 119 26.09 32.01 27.67
CA LEU A 119 26.23 31.31 28.95
C LEU A 119 27.70 31.08 29.30
N ASN A 120 28.49 30.61 28.32
CA ASN A 120 29.90 30.31 28.51
C ASN A 120 30.71 31.58 28.82
N GLN A 121 30.42 32.67 28.13
CA GLN A 121 31.05 33.97 28.40
C GLN A 121 30.77 34.46 29.82
N ARG A 122 29.51 34.43 30.27
CA ARG A 122 29.13 34.85 31.64
C ARG A 122 29.76 33.98 32.73
N TYR A 123 29.96 32.69 32.46
CA TYR A 123 30.71 31.81 33.37
C TYR A 123 32.19 32.21 33.46
N HIS A 124 32.84 32.52 32.34
CA HIS A 124 34.23 33.02 32.32
C HIS A 124 34.39 34.38 33.00
N GLU A 125 33.38 35.23 32.94
CA GLU A 125 33.31 36.51 33.65
C GLU A 125 33.06 36.36 35.17
N GLY A 126 32.85 35.12 35.66
CA GLY A 126 32.66 34.83 37.08
C GLY A 126 31.25 35.07 37.61
N ASN A 127 30.26 35.27 36.72
CA ASN A 127 28.90 35.63 37.12
C ASN A 127 28.11 34.48 37.78
N PHE A 128 28.60 33.24 37.69
CA PHE A 128 27.92 32.05 38.25
C PHE A 128 28.92 31.03 38.80
N THR A 129 28.46 30.19 39.74
CA THR A 129 29.24 29.02 40.17
C THR A 129 29.19 27.92 39.11
N LYS A 130 30.14 26.99 39.20
CA LYS A 130 30.25 25.85 38.28
C LYS A 130 28.99 24.99 38.26
N GLU A 131 28.36 24.80 39.42
CA GLU A 131 27.13 24.00 39.55
C GLU A 131 25.96 24.65 38.80
N ILE A 132 25.81 25.97 38.91
CA ILE A 132 24.75 26.73 38.21
C ILE A 132 24.99 26.69 36.69
N TYR A 133 26.25 26.82 36.26
CA TYR A 133 26.61 26.70 34.84
C TYR A 133 26.25 25.33 34.26
N ILE A 134 26.58 24.24 34.98
CA ILE A 134 26.27 22.87 34.55
C ILE A 134 24.75 22.69 34.43
N LEU A 135 23.98 23.10 35.43
CA LEU A 135 22.51 22.99 35.40
C LEU A 135 21.87 23.73 34.23
N GLN A 136 22.33 24.95 33.94
CA GLN A 136 21.79 25.74 32.82
C GLN A 136 22.18 25.15 31.47
N LYS A 137 23.41 24.65 31.35
CA LYS A 137 23.89 23.96 30.14
C LYS A 137 23.10 22.68 29.88
N ASP A 138 22.86 21.87 30.92
CA ASP A 138 22.08 20.64 30.80
C ASP A 138 20.62 20.94 30.44
N LYS A 139 20.03 22.00 31.01
CA LYS A 139 18.68 22.45 30.64
C LYS A 139 18.59 22.84 29.15
N ILE A 140 19.54 23.63 28.65
CA ILE A 140 19.58 24.02 27.23
C ILE A 140 19.77 22.77 26.36
N LYS A 141 20.62 21.83 26.77
CA LYS A 141 20.85 20.58 26.06
C LYS A 141 19.57 19.75 25.95
N MET A 142 18.84 19.56 27.04
CA MET A 142 17.58 18.84 27.05
C MET A 142 16.54 19.50 26.12
N GLN A 143 16.45 20.83 26.14
CA GLN A 143 15.52 21.56 25.25
C GLN A 143 15.89 21.40 23.77
N ILE A 144 17.18 21.39 23.44
CA ILE A 144 17.64 21.12 22.07
C ILE A 144 17.30 19.68 21.67
N GLU A 145 17.56 18.70 22.53
CA GLU A 145 17.24 17.29 22.27
C GLU A 145 15.74 17.08 22.03
N GLU A 146 14.87 17.71 22.83
CA GLU A 146 13.42 17.67 22.65
C GLU A 146 12.96 18.29 21.32
N LEU A 147 13.49 19.46 20.96
CA LEU A 147 13.18 20.12 19.69
C LEU A 147 13.71 19.34 18.48
N GLU A 148 14.90 18.72 18.59
CA GLU A 148 15.46 17.87 17.54
C GLU A 148 14.61 16.59 17.35
N GLU A 149 14.08 16.02 18.44
CA GLU A 149 13.12 14.91 18.37
C GLU A 149 11.83 15.33 17.67
N GLN A 150 11.23 16.47 18.04
CA GLN A 150 10.02 17.00 17.39
C GLN A 150 10.25 17.26 15.90
N LYS A 151 11.39 17.85 15.53
CA LYS A 151 11.78 18.06 14.13
C LYS A 151 11.87 16.74 13.36
N SER A 152 12.48 15.72 13.95
CA SER A 152 12.59 14.40 13.32
C SER A 152 11.21 13.76 13.05
N LYS A 153 10.26 13.90 13.99
CA LYS A 153 8.88 13.43 13.84
C LYS A 153 8.17 14.15 12.68
N ILE A 154 8.37 15.47 12.54
CA ILE A 154 7.81 16.26 11.43
C ILE A 154 8.41 15.82 10.09
N ILE A 155 9.74 15.67 9.99
CA ILE A 155 10.41 15.27 8.75
C ILE A 155 10.02 13.85 8.32
N ASN A 156 10.02 12.89 9.26
CA ASN A 156 9.59 11.53 8.98
C ASN A 156 8.10 11.50 8.58
N GLY A 157 7.27 12.34 9.23
CA GLY A 157 5.89 12.55 8.84
C GLY A 157 5.74 13.08 7.42
N ILE A 158 6.60 13.99 6.97
CA ILE A 158 6.58 14.52 5.58
C ILE A 158 6.89 13.41 4.56
N GLY A 159 7.90 12.58 4.82
CA GLY A 159 8.24 11.45 3.93
C GLY A 159 7.07 10.47 3.80
N ASP A 160 6.46 10.09 4.93
CA ASP A 160 5.26 9.24 4.96
C ASP A 160 4.08 9.90 4.22
N MET A 161 3.96 11.22 4.26
CA MET A 161 2.90 11.97 3.57
C MET A 161 3.07 12.00 2.05
N ASP A 162 4.30 11.99 1.54
CA ASP A 162 4.54 11.99 0.10
C ASP A 162 4.32 10.62 -0.53
N GLU A 163 4.82 9.53 0.09
CA GLU A 163 4.45 8.16 -0.29
C GLU A 163 2.93 7.97 -0.21
N GLN A 164 2.30 8.60 0.79
CA GLN A 164 0.85 8.57 0.94
C GLN A 164 0.11 9.27 -0.21
N LYS A 165 0.55 10.44 -0.63
CA LYS A 165 -0.07 11.15 -1.76
C LYS A 165 0.01 10.34 -3.05
N GLU A 166 1.13 9.66 -3.29
CA GLU A 166 1.33 8.88 -4.51
C GLU A 166 0.32 7.73 -4.62
N TRP A 167 0.18 6.91 -3.58
CA TRP A 167 -0.77 5.78 -3.65
C TRP A 167 -2.23 6.26 -3.58
N GLU A 168 -2.52 7.38 -2.91
CA GLU A 168 -3.87 7.97 -2.92
C GLU A 168 -4.26 8.52 -4.30
N GLN A 169 -3.30 9.12 -5.00
CA GLN A 169 -3.50 9.60 -6.36
C GLN A 169 -3.73 8.41 -7.31
N GLU A 170 -2.91 7.37 -7.22
CA GLU A 170 -3.12 6.13 -7.99
C GLU A 170 -4.49 5.50 -7.71
N LEU A 171 -4.91 5.48 -6.44
CA LEU A 171 -6.24 5.00 -6.03
C LEU A 171 -7.37 5.83 -6.64
N GLU A 172 -7.29 7.16 -6.59
CA GLU A 172 -8.27 8.09 -7.18
C GLU A 172 -8.38 7.90 -8.70
N GLU A 173 -7.25 7.83 -9.41
CA GLU A 173 -7.22 7.61 -10.86
C GLU A 173 -7.90 6.28 -11.26
N LYS A 174 -7.68 5.21 -10.49
CA LYS A 174 -8.32 3.91 -10.73
C LYS A 174 -9.82 3.94 -10.45
N ILE A 175 -10.24 4.57 -9.35
CA ILE A 175 -11.66 4.73 -9.02
C ILE A 175 -12.36 5.50 -10.15
N GLU A 176 -11.83 6.65 -10.55
CA GLU A 176 -12.44 7.51 -11.56
C GLU A 176 -12.59 6.78 -12.91
N ARG A 177 -11.60 5.97 -13.29
CA ARG A 177 -11.63 5.21 -14.54
C ARG A 177 -12.72 4.13 -14.59
N PHE A 178 -13.06 3.52 -13.45
CA PHE A 178 -13.88 2.29 -13.40
C PHE A 178 -15.19 2.41 -12.61
N LYS A 179 -15.44 3.50 -11.86
CA LYS A 179 -16.59 3.64 -10.94
C LYS A 179 -17.97 3.44 -11.58
N ASP A 180 -18.17 3.89 -12.82
CA ASP A 180 -19.47 3.86 -13.50
C ASP A 180 -19.62 2.68 -14.47
N ARG A 181 -18.64 1.75 -14.47
CA ARG A 181 -18.61 0.63 -15.42
C ARG A 181 -19.19 -0.63 -14.81
N ILE A 182 -19.97 -1.35 -15.62
CA ILE A 182 -20.60 -2.63 -15.24
C ILE A 182 -20.06 -3.82 -16.04
N SER A 183 -19.36 -3.56 -17.14
CA SER A 183 -18.78 -4.57 -18.04
C SER A 183 -17.36 -4.18 -18.41
N PHE A 184 -16.47 -5.18 -18.46
CA PHE A 184 -15.05 -4.96 -18.68
C PHE A 184 -14.54 -5.85 -19.81
N THR A 185 -13.67 -5.29 -20.64
CA THR A 185 -12.88 -6.04 -21.61
C THR A 185 -11.79 -6.83 -20.91
N GLU A 186 -11.24 -7.85 -21.56
CA GLU A 186 -10.14 -8.63 -20.99
C GLU A 186 -8.91 -7.77 -20.66
N SER A 187 -8.63 -6.74 -21.45
CA SER A 187 -7.54 -5.80 -21.19
C SER A 187 -7.79 -5.01 -19.90
N GLU A 188 -9.01 -4.53 -19.68
CA GLU A 188 -9.38 -3.78 -18.47
C GLU A 188 -9.40 -4.67 -17.23
N LEU A 189 -9.86 -5.91 -17.36
CA LEU A 189 -9.74 -6.91 -16.30
C LEU A 189 -8.27 -7.14 -15.94
N ALA A 190 -7.38 -7.22 -16.92
CA ALA A 190 -5.94 -7.42 -16.68
C ALA A 190 -5.25 -6.23 -15.97
N GLU A 191 -5.84 -5.04 -16.02
CA GLU A 191 -5.36 -3.86 -15.28
C GLU A 191 -5.70 -3.89 -13.79
N LEU A 192 -6.77 -4.59 -13.40
CA LEU A 192 -7.25 -4.69 -12.02
C LEU A 192 -6.87 -6.02 -11.37
N ILE A 193 -6.80 -7.07 -12.18
CA ILE A 193 -6.57 -8.45 -11.76
C ILE A 193 -5.13 -8.85 -12.08
N ALA A 194 -4.40 -9.27 -11.06
CA ALA A 194 -3.04 -9.78 -11.21
C ALA A 194 -3.07 -11.23 -11.70
N ARG A 195 -4.01 -12.02 -11.15
CA ARG A 195 -4.10 -13.47 -11.39
C ARG A 195 -5.49 -13.99 -11.02
N VAL A 196 -6.02 -14.92 -11.80
CA VAL A 196 -7.19 -15.73 -11.50
C VAL A 196 -6.76 -17.18 -11.45
N ASP A 197 -6.89 -17.82 -10.30
CA ASP A 197 -6.71 -19.26 -10.14
C ASP A 197 -8.06 -19.96 -10.27
N VAL A 198 -8.20 -20.77 -11.31
CA VAL A 198 -9.44 -21.49 -11.65
C VAL A 198 -9.34 -22.92 -11.11
N TYR A 199 -10.33 -23.32 -10.31
CA TYR A 199 -10.46 -24.68 -9.77
C TYR A 199 -11.54 -25.47 -10.52
N SER A 200 -12.64 -24.81 -10.90
CA SER A 200 -13.76 -25.40 -11.64
C SER A 200 -14.57 -24.29 -12.35
N GLN A 201 -15.70 -24.64 -12.97
CA GLN A 201 -16.65 -23.67 -13.54
C GLN A 201 -17.27 -22.73 -12.49
N THR A 202 -17.33 -23.15 -11.23
CA THR A 202 -18.01 -22.41 -10.15
C THR A 202 -17.05 -21.87 -9.11
N GLU A 203 -15.83 -22.39 -9.03
CA GLU A 203 -14.81 -21.95 -8.06
C GLU A 203 -13.61 -21.31 -8.76
N ILE A 204 -13.45 -20.01 -8.52
CA ILE A 204 -12.29 -19.22 -8.93
C ILE A 204 -11.78 -18.39 -7.75
N ARG A 205 -10.48 -18.11 -7.72
CA ARG A 205 -9.87 -17.17 -6.77
C ARG A 205 -9.19 -16.06 -7.54
N VAL A 206 -9.47 -14.82 -7.16
CA VAL A 206 -8.95 -13.63 -7.83
C VAL A 206 -7.92 -12.96 -6.93
N LYS A 207 -6.71 -12.76 -7.45
CA LYS A 207 -5.68 -11.92 -6.86
C LYS A 207 -5.72 -10.56 -7.54
N TRP A 208 -6.04 -9.52 -6.77
CA TRP A 208 -6.09 -8.14 -7.24
C TRP A 208 -4.70 -7.55 -7.32
N ARG A 209 -4.47 -6.63 -8.27
CA ARG A 209 -3.20 -5.90 -8.37
C ARG A 209 -2.99 -4.93 -7.21
N PHE A 210 -4.07 -4.37 -6.69
CA PHE A 210 -4.03 -3.30 -5.69
C PHE A 210 -4.48 -3.77 -4.30
N MET A 211 -4.17 -5.02 -3.92
CA MET A 211 -4.39 -5.46 -2.53
C MET A 211 -3.60 -4.60 -1.54
N ASP A 212 -2.44 -4.10 -1.97
CA ASP A 212 -1.54 -3.30 -1.14
C ASP A 212 -2.16 -1.99 -0.66
N PHE A 213 -3.16 -1.41 -1.35
CA PHE A 213 -3.83 -0.20 -0.88
C PHE A 213 -4.53 -0.41 0.46
N THR A 214 -5.12 -1.59 0.68
CA THR A 214 -5.75 -1.91 1.97
C THR A 214 -4.72 -2.04 3.09
N ALA A 215 -3.55 -2.63 2.79
CA ALA A 215 -2.44 -2.75 3.73
C ALA A 215 -1.82 -1.39 4.04
N LYS A 216 -1.57 -0.56 3.03
CA LYS A 216 -1.04 0.81 3.15
C LYS A 216 -1.98 1.71 3.95
N ALA A 217 -3.28 1.65 3.68
CA ALA A 217 -4.27 2.37 4.47
C ALA A 217 -4.20 1.93 5.94
N THR A 218 -4.20 0.62 6.22
CA THR A 218 -4.11 0.09 7.59
C THR A 218 -2.83 0.53 8.31
N ASP A 219 -1.68 0.50 7.64
CA ASP A 219 -0.41 0.95 8.20
C ASP A 219 -0.42 2.46 8.52
N TYR A 220 -0.98 3.28 7.62
CA TYR A 220 -1.19 4.71 7.88
C TYR A 220 -1.99 4.93 9.17
N PHE A 221 -3.05 4.16 9.40
CA PHE A 221 -3.85 4.28 10.63
C PHE A 221 -3.06 3.93 11.88
N VAL A 222 -2.30 2.83 11.85
CA VAL A 222 -1.48 2.40 12.99
C VAL A 222 -0.42 3.45 13.31
N ARG A 223 0.21 4.04 12.28
CA ARG A 223 1.19 5.12 12.46
C ARG A 223 0.55 6.40 12.96
N ALA A 224 -0.58 6.81 12.38
CA ALA A 224 -1.31 7.99 12.81
C ALA A 224 -1.74 7.89 14.28
N GLN A 225 -2.13 6.72 14.77
CA GLN A 225 -2.44 6.51 16.19
C GLN A 225 -1.22 6.57 17.10
N LYS A 226 -0.03 6.16 16.63
CA LYS A 226 1.22 6.25 17.40
C LYS A 226 1.76 7.67 17.54
N ILE A 227 1.40 8.58 16.63
CA ILE A 227 1.75 10.00 16.74
C ILE A 227 0.84 10.71 17.78
N VAL A 228 -0.27 10.08 18.18
CA VAL A 228 -1.30 10.61 19.08
C VAL A 228 -1.05 10.24 20.55
N CYS A 229 -0.16 9.28 20.85
CA CYS A 229 0.21 8.84 22.21
C CYS A 229 1.65 9.20 22.54
#